data_AF-A0A6J4FIL6-F1
#
_entry.id   AF-A0A6J4FIL6-F1
#
_cell.length_a   1.000
_cell.length_b   1.000
_cell.length_c   1.000
_cell.angle_alpha   90.00
_cell.angle_beta   90.00
_cell.angle_gamma   90.00
#
_symmetry.space_group_name_H-M   'P 1'
#
loop_
_entity.id
_entity.type
_entity.pdbx_description
1 polymer ?
#
loop_
_entity_poly.entity_id
_entity_poly.type
_entity_poly.pdbx_seq_one_letter_code
_entity_poly.pdbx_strand_id
1 'polypeptide(L)'
;MRHHFGALPVVPKIFYKQNVQDNAKGADSVHIVADGEDFTLWFGEAKFYNSIADARLDAVVTSVINSLSTDKLKKENAIITSVSDLDDLPIATELRTKIKAALDNRESIDNLKPKIHIPILILHECATTSGTKDLTDAYKAEIIAFHKERAEAYYLKQIAKSGGIHKYSDITFHIILFPVPSKTKIVDAFVQVVAFYKGQL
;
A
#
# COMPACT_ATOMS: atom_id res chain seq x y z
N MET A 1 3.54 -7.97 3.38
CA MET A 1 2.41 -7.77 4.31
C MET A 1 2.16 -9.00 5.17
N ARG A 2 1.47 -10.05 4.70
CA ARG A 2 1.18 -11.26 5.51
C ARG A 2 2.42 -11.91 6.13
N HIS A 3 3.47 -12.19 5.36
CA HIS A 3 4.65 -12.89 5.85
C HIS A 3 5.57 -12.05 6.76
N HIS A 4 5.60 -10.73 6.55
CA HIS A 4 6.53 -9.85 7.27
C HIS A 4 5.87 -9.18 8.49
N PHE A 5 4.57 -8.91 8.41
CA PHE A 5 3.80 -8.19 9.44
C PHE A 5 2.64 -9.00 10.02
N GLY A 6 2.49 -10.29 9.68
CA GLY A 6 1.38 -11.11 10.19
C GLY A 6 -0.02 -10.69 9.71
N ALA A 7 -0.08 -9.86 8.66
CA ALA A 7 -1.32 -9.22 8.22
C ALA A 7 -2.38 -10.21 7.73
N LEU A 8 -3.60 -10.08 8.25
CA LEU A 8 -4.80 -10.78 7.80
C LEU A 8 -5.30 -10.11 6.50
N PRO A 9 -5.57 -10.87 5.44
CA PRO A 9 -6.20 -10.33 4.24
C PRO A 9 -7.68 -10.11 4.56
N VAL A 10 -8.14 -8.87 4.63
CA VAL A 10 -9.52 -8.60 5.05
C VAL A 10 -10.43 -8.23 3.90
N VAL A 11 -9.89 -7.64 2.81
CA VAL A 11 -10.67 -7.52 1.57
C VAL A 11 -9.75 -7.43 0.35
N PRO A 12 -9.80 -8.38 -0.59
CA PRO A 12 -9.33 -8.18 -1.94
C PRO A 12 -10.45 -7.47 -2.73
N LYS A 13 -10.41 -6.14 -2.83
CA LYS A 13 -11.44 -5.34 -3.52
C LYS A 13 -11.64 -5.72 -4.98
N ILE A 14 -10.70 -6.45 -5.57
CA ILE A 14 -10.79 -7.01 -6.93
C ILE A 14 -12.04 -7.88 -7.12
N PHE A 15 -12.51 -8.58 -6.07
CA PHE A 15 -13.71 -9.42 -6.15
C PHE A 15 -15.02 -8.61 -6.11
N TYR A 16 -14.96 -7.35 -5.65
CA TYR A 16 -16.12 -6.48 -5.46
C TYR A 16 -16.17 -5.30 -6.45
N LYS A 17 -15.15 -5.13 -7.30
CA LYS A 17 -15.20 -4.17 -8.42
C LYS A 17 -16.05 -4.75 -9.56
N GLN A 18 -17.25 -4.21 -9.75
CA GLN A 18 -18.18 -4.61 -10.83
C GLN A 18 -17.82 -4.03 -12.22
N ASN A 19 -16.79 -3.20 -12.35
CA ASN A 19 -16.42 -2.58 -13.63
C ASN A 19 -15.34 -3.40 -14.36
N VAL A 20 -15.74 -4.04 -15.45
CA VAL A 20 -14.91 -4.93 -16.30
C VAL A 20 -13.66 -4.25 -16.90
N GLN A 21 -13.59 -2.90 -16.90
CA GLN A 21 -12.47 -2.13 -17.44
C GLN A 21 -11.57 -1.41 -16.41
N ASP A 22 -11.81 -1.55 -15.09
CA ASP A 22 -10.88 -0.97 -14.10
C ASP A 22 -9.79 -1.98 -13.75
N ASN A 23 -8.55 -1.70 -14.16
CA ASN A 23 -7.40 -2.51 -13.76
C ASN A 23 -7.28 -2.57 -12.23
N ALA A 24 -6.87 -3.73 -11.70
CA ALA A 24 -6.54 -3.85 -10.28
C ALA A 24 -5.39 -2.89 -9.92
N LYS A 25 -5.59 -2.06 -8.89
CA LYS A 25 -4.62 -1.05 -8.40
C LYS A 25 -4.09 -1.49 -7.04
N GLY A 26 -2.88 -1.07 -6.68
CA GLY A 26 -2.27 -1.42 -5.37
C GLY A 26 -3.09 -1.02 -4.14
N ALA A 27 -3.99 -0.03 -4.28
CA ALA A 27 -4.95 0.37 -3.27
C ALA A 27 -6.12 -0.61 -3.09
N ASP A 28 -6.17 -1.72 -3.83
CA ASP A 28 -7.27 -2.68 -3.83
C ASP A 28 -7.19 -3.75 -2.73
N SER A 29 -6.25 -3.63 -1.78
CA SER A 29 -6.14 -4.51 -0.62
C SER A 29 -6.01 -3.74 0.68
N VAL A 30 -6.96 -3.92 1.59
CA VAL A 30 -6.84 -3.49 2.99
C VAL A 30 -6.43 -4.68 3.83
N HIS A 31 -5.48 -4.47 4.73
CA HIS A 31 -5.05 -5.51 5.66
C HIS A 31 -5.29 -5.07 7.10
N ILE A 32 -5.62 -6.05 7.94
CA ILE A 32 -5.68 -5.87 9.39
C ILE A 32 -4.53 -6.66 9.99
N VAL A 33 -3.73 -6.02 10.83
CA VAL A 33 -2.71 -6.71 11.62
C VAL A 33 -3.20 -6.75 13.07
N ALA A 34 -3.40 -7.96 13.59
CA ALA A 34 -3.68 -8.17 15.00
C ALA A 34 -2.39 -8.05 15.81
N ASP A 35 -2.44 -7.34 16.92
CA ASP A 35 -1.34 -7.15 17.87
C ASP A 35 -1.88 -7.37 19.29
N GLY A 36 -1.83 -8.63 19.74
CA GLY A 36 -2.46 -9.05 20.99
C GLY A 36 -3.97 -8.77 20.99
N GLU A 37 -4.41 -7.92 21.92
CA GLU A 37 -5.81 -7.48 22.08
C GLU A 37 -6.14 -6.20 21.28
N ASP A 38 -5.22 -5.76 20.43
CA ASP A 38 -5.40 -4.59 19.57
C ASP A 38 -5.11 -4.88 18.10
N PHE A 39 -5.30 -3.87 17.25
CA PHE A 39 -5.09 -3.98 15.82
C PHE A 39 -4.60 -2.68 15.18
N THR A 40 -4.04 -2.84 13.98
CA THR A 40 -3.72 -1.75 13.04
C THR A 40 -4.34 -2.03 11.66
N LEU A 41 -4.62 -0.96 10.92
CA LEU A 41 -5.21 -0.97 9.59
C LEU A 41 -4.20 -0.51 8.56
N TRP A 42 -4.05 -1.29 7.50
CA TRP A 42 -3.03 -1.05 6.49
C TRP A 42 -3.67 -0.77 5.14
N PHE A 43 -3.58 0.49 4.69
CA PHE A 43 -4.04 0.91 3.37
C PHE A 43 -2.84 1.08 2.44
N GLY A 44 -2.66 0.15 1.51
CA GLY A 44 -1.51 0.15 0.62
C GLY A 44 -1.62 1.10 -0.56
N GLU A 45 -0.50 1.63 -1.00
CA GLU A 45 -0.34 2.28 -2.31
C GLU A 45 0.83 1.61 -3.03
N ALA A 46 0.65 1.27 -4.31
CA ALA A 46 1.72 0.68 -5.10
C ALA A 46 1.80 1.34 -6.49
N LYS A 47 3.01 1.71 -6.89
CA LYS A 47 3.30 2.31 -8.21
C LYS A 47 4.49 1.62 -8.85
N PHE A 48 4.46 1.54 -10.19
CA PHE A 48 5.56 1.01 -10.98
C PHE A 48 6.00 2.02 -12.05
N TYR A 49 7.16 2.63 -11.86
CA TYR A 49 7.70 3.68 -12.72
C TYR A 49 9.01 3.29 -13.41
N ASN A 50 9.39 4.06 -14.43
CA ASN A 50 10.71 3.94 -15.05
C ASN A 50 11.77 4.68 -14.24
N SER A 51 11.37 5.55 -13.32
CA SER A 51 12.26 6.25 -12.40
C SER A 51 11.47 6.79 -11.21
N ILE A 52 12.18 7.08 -10.13
CA ILE A 52 11.66 7.77 -8.93
C ILE A 52 12.15 9.22 -8.85
N ALA A 53 12.36 9.87 -10.00
CA ALA A 53 12.70 11.29 -10.07
C ALA A 53 11.63 12.17 -9.41
N ASP A 54 11.99 13.39 -9.02
CA ASP A 54 11.15 14.30 -8.23
C ASP A 54 9.74 14.51 -8.80
N ALA A 55 9.63 14.67 -10.12
CA ALA A 55 8.36 14.85 -10.82
C ALA A 55 7.43 13.63 -10.69
N ARG A 56 7.97 12.41 -10.50
CA ARG A 56 7.19 11.19 -10.32
C ARG A 56 6.70 11.01 -8.89
N LEU A 57 7.46 11.47 -7.91
CA LEU A 57 7.08 11.38 -6.50
C LEU A 57 5.83 12.20 -6.20
N ASP A 58 5.66 13.35 -6.85
CA ASP A 58 4.51 14.23 -6.63
C ASP A 58 3.15 13.54 -6.87
N ALA A 59 3.07 12.72 -7.93
CA ALA A 59 1.88 11.93 -8.24
C ALA A 59 1.59 10.87 -7.17
N VAL A 60 2.63 10.25 -6.60
CA VAL A 60 2.48 9.27 -5.51
C VAL A 60 2.00 9.95 -4.23
N VAL A 61 2.64 11.07 -3.87
CA VAL A 61 2.23 11.86 -2.71
C VAL A 61 0.78 12.29 -2.85
N THR A 62 0.40 12.82 -4.01
CA THR A 62 -0.99 13.23 -4.28
C THR A 62 -1.97 12.07 -4.15
N SER A 63 -1.61 10.87 -4.62
CA SER A 63 -2.41 9.65 -4.43
C SER A 63 -2.64 9.35 -2.96
N VAL A 64 -1.58 9.35 -2.15
CA VAL A 64 -1.60 9.06 -0.71
C VAL A 64 -2.37 10.12 0.07
N ILE A 65 -2.09 11.41 -0.15
CA ILE A 65 -2.82 12.51 0.53
C ILE A 65 -4.31 12.42 0.21
N ASN A 66 -4.64 12.17 -1.05
CA ASN A 66 -6.04 12.01 -1.44
C ASN A 66 -6.69 10.76 -0.86
N SER A 67 -5.94 9.70 -0.51
CA SER A 67 -6.51 8.49 0.11
C SER A 67 -6.84 8.68 1.59
N LEU A 68 -6.28 9.72 2.22
CA LEU A 68 -6.48 10.04 3.64
C LEU A 68 -7.68 10.95 3.91
N SER A 69 -8.45 11.33 2.89
CA SER A 69 -9.68 12.10 3.10
C SER A 69 -10.70 11.28 3.87
N THR A 70 -11.48 11.94 4.73
CA THR A 70 -12.49 11.30 5.58
C THR A 70 -13.46 10.45 4.76
N ASP A 71 -13.96 10.97 3.63
CA ASP A 71 -14.91 10.25 2.79
C ASP A 71 -14.32 8.96 2.21
N LYS A 72 -13.03 8.98 1.83
CA LYS A 72 -12.38 7.78 1.32
C LYS A 72 -12.14 6.79 2.42
N LEU A 73 -11.59 7.20 3.55
CA LEU A 73 -11.36 6.29 4.68
C LEU A 73 -12.68 5.68 5.19
N LYS A 74 -13.77 6.44 5.27
CA LYS A 74 -15.09 5.91 5.63
C LYS A 74 -15.61 4.92 4.59
N LYS A 75 -15.44 5.22 3.29
CA LYS A 75 -15.79 4.28 2.22
C LYS A 75 -15.01 2.96 2.34
N GLU A 76 -13.73 3.04 2.67
CA GLU A 76 -12.88 1.88 2.91
C GLU A 76 -13.37 1.06 4.11
N ASN A 77 -13.66 1.70 5.24
CA ASN A 77 -14.20 1.05 6.43
C ASN A 77 -15.53 0.34 6.16
N ALA A 78 -16.43 0.96 5.38
CA ALA A 78 -17.71 0.37 4.99
C ALA A 78 -17.52 -0.91 4.16
N ILE A 79 -16.53 -0.96 3.27
CA ILE A 79 -16.22 -2.17 2.50
C ILE A 79 -15.74 -3.29 3.43
N ILE A 80 -14.82 -2.98 4.36
CA ILE A 80 -14.27 -3.97 5.31
C ILE A 80 -15.35 -4.57 6.22
N THR A 81 -16.30 -3.75 6.66
CA THR A 81 -17.37 -4.15 7.59
C THR A 81 -18.56 -4.82 6.90
N SER A 82 -18.72 -4.65 5.59
CA SER A 82 -19.83 -5.24 4.82
C SER A 82 -19.52 -6.62 4.25
N VAL A 83 -18.25 -7.05 4.26
CA VAL A 83 -17.87 -8.41 3.86
C VAL A 83 -17.94 -9.37 5.04
N SER A 84 -18.42 -10.58 4.80
CA SER A 84 -18.39 -11.66 5.79
C SER A 84 -16.97 -12.14 6.11
N ASP A 85 -15.99 -11.82 5.26
CA ASP A 85 -14.60 -12.23 5.40
C ASP A 85 -14.02 -11.89 6.79
N LEU A 86 -14.42 -10.76 7.39
CA LEU A 86 -14.01 -10.37 8.74
C LEU A 86 -14.54 -11.31 9.83
N ASP A 87 -15.72 -11.91 9.61
CA ASP A 87 -16.33 -12.89 10.50
C ASP A 87 -15.71 -14.29 10.39
N ASP A 88 -15.04 -14.58 9.28
CA ASP A 88 -14.35 -15.84 9.06
C ASP A 88 -12.86 -15.78 9.48
N LEU A 89 -12.36 -14.60 9.87
CA LEU A 89 -10.98 -14.47 10.35
C LEU A 89 -10.76 -15.23 11.67
N PRO A 90 -9.65 -15.99 11.79
CA PRO A 90 -9.28 -16.72 12.98
C PRO A 90 -8.70 -15.79 14.06
N ILE A 91 -9.51 -14.86 14.55
CA ILE A 91 -9.19 -13.89 15.60
C ILE A 91 -10.17 -13.99 16.77
N ALA A 92 -9.75 -13.55 17.95
CA ALA A 92 -10.60 -13.51 19.13
C ALA A 92 -11.87 -12.66 18.90
N THR A 93 -12.99 -13.08 19.49
CA THR A 93 -14.30 -12.42 19.33
C THR A 93 -14.26 -10.98 19.85
N GLU A 94 -13.55 -10.72 20.94
CA GLU A 94 -13.38 -9.36 21.48
C GLU A 94 -12.63 -8.46 20.49
N LEU A 95 -11.54 -8.96 19.91
CA LEU A 95 -10.75 -8.22 18.93
C LEU A 95 -11.58 -7.92 17.67
N ARG A 96 -12.34 -8.89 17.19
CA ARG A 96 -13.26 -8.71 16.06
C ARG A 96 -14.30 -7.63 16.35
N THR A 97 -14.90 -7.67 17.54
CA THR A 97 -15.90 -6.68 17.97
C THR A 97 -15.28 -5.28 18.03
N LYS A 98 -14.05 -5.17 18.56
CA LYS A 98 -13.28 -3.92 18.61
C LYS A 98 -12.96 -3.37 17.22
N ILE A 99 -12.56 -4.23 16.28
CA ILE A 99 -12.33 -3.86 14.88
C ILE A 99 -13.63 -3.32 14.26
N LYS A 100 -14.74 -4.06 14.38
CA LYS A 100 -16.04 -3.65 13.82
C LYS A 100 -16.51 -2.32 14.40
N ALA A 101 -16.38 -2.13 15.72
CA ALA A 101 -16.71 -0.88 16.38
C ALA A 101 -15.87 0.29 15.84
N ALA A 102 -14.55 0.13 15.77
CA ALA A 102 -13.65 1.18 15.29
C ALA A 102 -13.83 1.53 13.80
N LEU A 103 -14.38 0.60 13.00
CA LEU A 103 -14.68 0.79 11.59
C LEU A 103 -16.13 1.24 11.32
N ASP A 104 -16.97 1.36 12.35
CA ASP A 104 -18.37 1.79 12.19
C ASP A 104 -18.43 3.20 11.58
N ASN A 105 -19.33 3.41 10.63
CA ASN A 105 -19.47 4.70 9.94
C ASN A 105 -19.84 5.87 10.86
N ARG A 106 -20.42 5.57 12.04
CA ARG A 106 -20.74 6.56 13.09
C ARG A 106 -19.52 6.97 13.90
N GLU A 107 -18.46 6.16 13.91
CA GLU A 107 -17.22 6.51 14.60
C GLU A 107 -16.45 7.60 13.86
N SER A 108 -15.75 8.42 14.65
CA SER A 108 -14.86 9.44 14.10
C SER A 108 -13.62 8.79 13.51
N ILE A 109 -13.30 9.11 12.26
CA ILE A 109 -12.08 8.61 11.61
C ILE A 109 -10.81 9.09 12.31
N ASP A 110 -10.89 10.18 13.07
CA ASP A 110 -9.77 10.71 13.83
C ASP A 110 -9.34 9.81 14.99
N ASN A 111 -10.22 8.94 15.47
CA ASN A 111 -9.88 7.91 16.45
C ASN A 111 -9.14 6.74 15.80
N LEU A 112 -9.29 6.58 14.49
CA LEU A 112 -8.68 5.51 13.73
C LEU A 112 -7.27 5.86 13.24
N LYS A 113 -6.97 7.14 12.99
CA LYS A 113 -5.68 7.62 12.47
C LYS A 113 -4.44 7.06 13.18
N PRO A 114 -4.37 7.00 14.53
CA PRO A 114 -3.26 6.36 15.25
C PRO A 114 -3.05 4.88 14.91
N LYS A 115 -4.07 4.21 14.40
CA LYS A 115 -4.05 2.79 13.99
C LYS A 115 -3.78 2.61 12.50
N ILE A 116 -3.69 3.69 11.73
CA ILE A 116 -3.52 3.63 10.28
C ILE A 116 -2.03 3.56 9.92
N HIS A 117 -1.72 2.54 9.12
CA HIS A 117 -0.43 2.32 8.50
C HIS A 117 -0.58 2.41 6.98
N ILE A 118 0.28 3.17 6.32
CA ILE A 118 0.24 3.38 4.87
C ILE A 118 1.54 2.88 4.24
N PRO A 119 1.60 1.61 3.80
CA PRO A 119 2.73 1.11 3.02
C PRO A 119 2.67 1.65 1.59
N ILE A 120 3.77 2.25 1.14
CA ILE A 120 3.90 2.92 -0.15
C ILE A 120 5.02 2.22 -0.93
N LEU A 121 4.63 1.25 -1.76
CA LEU A 121 5.56 0.51 -2.59
C LEU A 121 5.79 1.22 -3.93
N ILE A 122 7.04 1.59 -4.22
CA ILE A 122 7.41 2.16 -5.51
C ILE A 122 8.45 1.25 -6.15
N LEU A 123 8.01 0.48 -7.14
CA LEU A 123 8.91 -0.22 -8.04
C LEU A 123 9.44 0.79 -9.07
N HIS A 124 10.75 0.75 -9.32
CA HIS A 124 11.35 1.61 -10.32
C HIS A 124 12.44 0.93 -11.12
N GLU A 125 12.48 1.21 -12.41
CA GLU A 125 13.65 0.87 -13.22
C GLU A 125 14.89 1.60 -12.68
N CYS A 126 16.00 0.87 -12.59
CA CYS A 126 17.23 1.33 -11.96
C CYS A 126 18.44 0.91 -12.81
N ALA A 127 19.19 1.88 -13.30
CA ALA A 127 20.38 1.64 -14.12
C ALA A 127 21.46 0.87 -13.35
N THR A 128 21.70 1.21 -12.09
CA THR A 128 22.62 0.49 -11.20
C THR A 128 22.24 -0.99 -11.05
N THR A 129 20.96 -1.27 -10.81
CA THR A 129 20.45 -2.66 -10.74
C THR A 129 20.55 -3.39 -12.08
N SER A 130 20.36 -2.69 -13.20
CA SER A 130 20.52 -3.27 -14.54
C SER A 130 21.98 -3.60 -14.88
N GLY A 131 22.92 -2.79 -14.38
CA GLY A 131 24.35 -2.93 -14.63
C GLY A 131 25.07 -3.96 -13.73
N THR A 132 24.45 -4.37 -12.62
CA THR A 132 25.03 -5.38 -11.72
C THR A 132 24.48 -6.78 -11.99
N LYS A 133 25.30 -7.80 -11.73
CA LYS A 133 24.89 -9.21 -11.79
C LYS A 133 24.86 -9.89 -10.42
N ASP A 134 25.56 -9.29 -9.45
CA ASP A 134 25.73 -9.85 -8.12
C ASP A 134 25.25 -8.87 -7.05
N LEU A 135 24.76 -9.41 -5.94
CA LEU A 135 24.35 -8.64 -4.76
C LEU A 135 25.58 -8.26 -3.92
N THR A 136 26.51 -7.52 -4.51
CA THR A 136 27.73 -7.06 -3.86
C THR A 136 27.42 -6.00 -2.80
N ASP A 137 28.32 -5.83 -1.83
CA ASP A 137 28.16 -4.80 -0.80
C ASP A 137 28.27 -3.38 -1.39
N ALA A 138 29.06 -3.20 -2.45
CA ALA A 138 29.12 -1.95 -3.21
C ALA A 138 27.76 -1.59 -3.81
N TYR A 139 27.11 -2.56 -4.48
CA TYR A 139 25.77 -2.38 -5.03
C TYR A 139 24.75 -2.04 -3.94
N LYS A 140 24.75 -2.78 -2.82
CA LYS A 140 23.85 -2.50 -1.69
C LYS A 140 24.06 -1.08 -1.16
N ALA A 141 25.30 -0.67 -0.97
CA ALA A 141 25.63 0.66 -0.45
C ALA A 141 25.13 1.78 -1.38
N GLU A 142 25.33 1.63 -2.69
CA GLU A 142 24.86 2.59 -3.70
C GLU A 142 23.33 2.72 -3.71
N ILE A 143 22.62 1.58 -3.72
CA ILE A 143 21.15 1.58 -3.68
C ILE A 143 20.62 2.14 -2.36
N ILE A 144 21.22 1.81 -1.22
CA ILE A 144 20.82 2.35 0.08
C ILE A 144 20.98 3.87 0.10
N ALA A 145 22.11 4.39 -0.40
CA ALA A 145 22.36 5.83 -0.46
C ALA A 145 21.32 6.53 -1.36
N PHE A 146 21.11 6.00 -2.56
CA PHE A 146 20.12 6.52 -3.49
C PHE A 146 18.71 6.49 -2.90
N HIS A 147 18.27 5.36 -2.35
CA HIS A 147 16.93 5.21 -1.78
C HIS A 147 16.69 6.09 -0.56
N LYS A 148 17.71 6.34 0.27
CA LYS A 148 17.59 7.29 1.38
C LYS A 148 17.31 8.71 0.88
N GLU A 149 18.06 9.18 -0.11
CA GLU A 149 17.85 10.50 -0.74
C GLU A 149 16.43 10.60 -1.34
N ARG A 150 16.00 9.55 -2.06
CA ARG A 150 14.65 9.54 -2.67
C ARG A 150 13.53 9.47 -1.65
N ALA A 151 13.72 8.76 -0.54
CA ALA A 151 12.77 8.69 0.56
C ALA A 151 12.63 10.05 1.27
N GLU A 152 13.75 10.74 1.52
CA GLU A 152 13.74 12.09 2.09
C GLU A 152 12.97 13.06 1.17
N ALA A 153 13.27 13.07 -0.13
CA ALA A 153 12.56 13.88 -1.10
C ALA A 153 11.04 13.58 -1.15
N TYR A 154 10.66 12.31 -0.98
CA TYR A 154 9.26 11.91 -0.88
C TYR A 154 8.59 12.52 0.37
N TYR A 155 9.18 12.32 1.55
CA TYR A 155 8.60 12.78 2.81
C TYR A 155 8.51 14.31 2.89
N LEU A 156 9.50 15.04 2.38
CA LEU A 156 9.44 16.50 2.29
C LEU A 156 8.24 16.97 1.46
N LYS A 157 8.00 16.36 0.29
CA LYS A 157 6.83 16.66 -0.54
C LYS A 157 5.53 16.25 0.15
N GLN A 158 5.54 15.13 0.86
CA GLN A 158 4.38 14.61 1.58
C GLN A 158 3.95 15.55 2.70
N ILE A 159 4.90 15.99 3.53
CA ILE A 159 4.66 16.95 4.62
C ILE A 159 4.19 18.29 4.05
N ALA A 160 4.80 18.78 2.97
CA ALA A 160 4.37 20.03 2.33
C ALA A 160 2.90 19.99 1.84
N LYS A 161 2.39 18.79 1.51
CA LYS A 161 1.00 18.58 1.06
C LYS A 161 0.05 18.11 2.17
N SER A 162 0.53 17.89 3.40
CA SER A 162 -0.28 17.31 4.48
C SER A 162 -1.10 18.33 5.27
N GLY A 163 -0.92 19.63 5.05
CA GLY A 163 -1.52 20.69 5.89
C GLY A 163 -3.04 20.66 6.05
N GLY A 164 -3.77 20.01 5.13
CA GLY A 164 -5.22 19.83 5.22
C GLY A 164 -5.68 18.57 5.98
N ILE A 165 -4.75 17.74 6.46
CA ILE A 165 -5.06 16.46 7.12
C ILE A 165 -4.93 16.61 8.64
N HIS A 166 -6.06 16.66 9.32
CA HIS A 166 -6.11 16.62 10.79
C HIS A 166 -5.42 15.35 11.33
N LYS A 167 -4.69 15.41 12.44
CA LYS A 167 -3.96 14.27 13.04
C LYS A 167 -3.06 13.50 12.05
N TYR A 168 -2.51 14.19 11.05
CA TYR A 168 -1.59 13.59 10.09
C TYR A 168 -0.39 12.90 10.77
N SER A 169 0.14 13.52 11.84
CA SER A 169 1.26 13.01 12.64
C SER A 169 0.99 11.66 13.30
N ASP A 170 -0.28 11.30 13.47
CA ASP A 170 -0.67 10.06 14.14
C ASP A 170 -0.69 8.88 13.17
N ILE A 171 -0.58 9.13 11.86
CA ILE A 171 -0.58 8.11 10.81
C ILE A 171 0.84 7.64 10.57
N THR A 172 1.03 6.31 10.51
CA THR A 172 2.35 5.72 10.24
C THR A 172 2.53 5.45 8.75
N PHE A 173 3.57 6.02 8.14
CA PHE A 173 3.89 5.81 6.72
C PHE A 173 5.10 4.89 6.55
N HIS A 174 5.05 3.98 5.59
CA HIS A 174 6.12 3.03 5.30
C HIS A 174 6.50 3.12 3.82
N ILE A 175 7.53 3.89 3.48
CA ILE A 175 8.03 3.92 2.10
C ILE A 175 8.89 2.68 1.80
N ILE A 176 8.58 2.00 0.71
CA ILE A 176 9.29 0.82 0.23
C ILE A 176 9.71 1.09 -1.21
N LEU A 177 10.99 1.38 -1.41
CA LEU A 177 11.56 1.58 -2.74
C LEU A 177 12.16 0.26 -3.21
N PHE A 178 11.73 -0.21 -4.38
CA PHE A 178 12.18 -1.48 -4.92
C PHE A 178 12.78 -1.28 -6.30
N PRO A 179 14.11 -1.49 -6.47
CA PRO A 179 14.76 -1.24 -7.74
C PRO A 179 14.64 -2.50 -8.63
N VAL A 180 14.33 -2.30 -9.91
CA VAL A 180 14.26 -3.38 -10.90
C VAL A 180 15.17 -3.07 -12.10
N PRO A 181 15.73 -4.10 -12.76
CA PRO A 181 16.66 -3.86 -13.87
C PRO A 181 15.97 -3.38 -15.14
N SER A 182 14.73 -3.81 -15.38
CA SER A 182 13.91 -3.35 -16.51
C SER A 182 12.44 -3.52 -16.19
N LYS A 183 11.68 -2.42 -16.28
CA LYS A 183 10.23 -2.45 -16.13
C LYS A 183 9.59 -3.23 -17.26
N THR A 184 9.98 -2.95 -18.50
CA THR A 184 9.39 -3.56 -19.70
C THR A 184 9.47 -5.07 -19.63
N LYS A 185 10.64 -5.64 -19.30
CA LYS A 185 10.80 -7.10 -19.16
C LYS A 185 9.85 -7.72 -18.12
N ILE A 186 9.64 -7.04 -16.99
CA ILE A 186 8.75 -7.52 -15.92
C ILE A 186 7.29 -7.46 -16.38
N VAL A 187 6.90 -6.35 -17.01
CA VAL A 187 5.54 -6.18 -17.53
C VAL A 187 5.25 -7.21 -18.63
N ASP A 188 6.16 -7.38 -19.58
CA ASP A 188 6.01 -8.34 -20.69
C ASP A 188 5.90 -9.77 -20.17
N ALA A 189 6.76 -10.16 -19.22
CA ALA A 189 6.69 -11.48 -18.60
C ALA A 189 5.33 -11.70 -17.90
N PHE A 190 4.83 -10.69 -17.17
CA PHE A 190 3.52 -10.77 -16.53
C PHE A 190 2.38 -10.91 -17.56
N VAL A 191 2.40 -10.10 -18.62
CA VAL A 191 1.38 -10.13 -19.69
C VAL A 191 1.38 -11.49 -20.41
N GLN A 192 2.56 -12.04 -20.72
CA GLN A 192 2.68 -13.36 -21.34
C GLN A 192 2.10 -14.46 -20.46
N VAL A 193 2.39 -14.46 -19.16
CA VAL A 193 1.84 -15.42 -18.20
C VAL A 193 0.31 -15.31 -18.14
N VAL A 194 -0.23 -14.10 -18.05
CA VAL A 194 -1.69 -13.89 -18.04
C VAL A 194 -2.33 -14.36 -19.35
N ALA A 195 -1.72 -14.07 -20.49
CA ALA A 195 -2.22 -14.51 -21.80
C ALA A 195 -2.25 -16.04 -21.91
N PHE A 196 -1.21 -16.73 -21.41
CA PHE A 196 -1.16 -18.18 -21.37
C PHE A 196 -2.33 -18.79 -20.58
N TYR A 197 -2.62 -18.27 -19.39
CA TYR A 197 -3.73 -18.78 -18.58
C TYR A 197 -5.11 -18.40 -19.13
N LYS A 198 -5.26 -17.26 -19.81
CA LYS A 198 -6.51 -16.90 -20.49
C LYS A 198 -6.81 -17.77 -21.71
N GLY A 199 -5.80 -18.28 -22.39
CA GLY A 199 -5.96 -19.19 -23.53
C GLY A 199 -6.26 -20.64 -23.17
N GLN A 200 -6.30 -20.99 -21.88
CA GLN A 200 -6.60 -22.32 -21.36
C GLN A 200 -8.02 -22.47 -20.77
N LEU A 201 -8.79 -21.37 -20.71
CA LEU A 201 -10.21 -21.34 -20.32
C LEU A 201 -11.08 -21.31 -21.58
#